data_AF-A0A5T0RE18-F1
#
_entry.id   AF-A0A5T0RE18-F1
#
_cell.length_a   1.000
_cell.length_b   1.000
_cell.length_c   1.000
_cell.angle_alpha   90.00
_cell.angle_beta   90.00
_cell.angle_gamma   90.00
#
_symmetry.space_group_name_H-M   'P 1'
#
loop_
_entity.id
_entity.type
_entity.pdbx_description
1 polymer ?
#
loop_
_entity_poly.entity_id
_entity_poly.type
_entity_poly.pdbx_seq_one_letter_code
_entity_poly.pdbx_strand_id
1 'polypeptide(L)'
;ISYQNKIAIYIKDISYQEAVKFMPNGTKHDDLKNSIMFLTNNEFCVDLYLKINYSSEMKFVLGEENTAKLGWAKILGNTQKKYTIVYMKLCE
;
A
#
# COMPACT_ATOMS: atom_id res chain seq x y z
N ILE A 1 22.43 1.46 11.58
CA ILE A 1 21.53 1.13 10.46
C ILE A 1 22.05 1.91 9.25
N SER A 2 22.74 1.24 8.32
CA SER A 2 23.32 1.91 7.15
C SER A 2 22.21 2.28 6.19
N TYR A 3 22.05 3.58 5.91
CA TYR A 3 21.09 4.09 4.94
C TYR A 3 21.48 3.81 3.48
N GLN A 4 22.65 3.21 3.22
CA GLN A 4 23.19 3.02 1.87
C GLN A 4 22.54 1.88 1.08
N ASN A 5 21.95 0.88 1.74
CA ASN A 5 21.41 -0.32 1.06
C ASN A 5 19.88 -0.42 1.16
N LYS A 6 19.17 0.72 1.07
CA LYS A 6 17.70 0.73 1.11
C LYS A 6 17.10 1.24 -0.19
N ILE A 7 16.21 0.45 -0.78
CA ILE A 7 15.45 0.82 -1.97
C ILE A 7 14.04 1.23 -1.53
N ALA A 8 13.53 2.33 -2.08
CA ALA A 8 12.14 2.73 -1.92
C ALA A 8 11.42 2.61 -3.26
N ILE A 9 10.40 1.77 -3.32
CA ILE A 9 9.52 1.64 -4.48
C ILE A 9 8.32 2.56 -4.24
N TYR A 10 8.12 3.51 -5.16
CA TYR A 10 7.00 4.43 -5.11
C TYR A 10 6.04 4.20 -6.27
N ILE A 11 4.87 3.62 -5.97
CA ILE A 11 3.79 3.43 -6.94
C ILE A 11 2.82 4.61 -6.81
N LYS A 12 2.81 5.44 -7.86
CA LYS A 12 2.05 6.69 -7.95
C LYS A 12 0.66 6.48 -8.56
N ASP A 13 -0.30 7.27 -8.08
CA ASP A 13 -1.64 7.46 -8.65
C ASP A 13 -2.41 6.14 -8.89
N ILE A 14 -2.28 5.19 -7.98
CA ILE A 14 -2.95 3.88 -8.04
C ILE A 14 -4.40 3.99 -7.56
N SER A 15 -5.32 3.23 -8.16
CA SER A 15 -6.69 3.13 -7.66
C SER A 15 -6.73 2.36 -6.34
N TYR A 16 -7.76 2.59 -5.53
CA TYR A 16 -7.92 1.86 -4.27
C TYR A 16 -7.95 0.33 -4.47
N GLN A 17 -8.73 -0.16 -5.43
CA GLN A 17 -8.84 -1.60 -5.73
C GLN A 17 -7.49 -2.22 -6.12
N GLU A 18 -6.69 -1.50 -6.90
CA GLU A 18 -5.35 -1.96 -7.27
C GLU A 18 -4.37 -1.87 -6.10
N ALA A 19 -4.45 -0.82 -5.28
CA ALA A 19 -3.60 -0.67 -4.10
C ALA A 19 -3.80 -1.80 -3.09
N VAL A 20 -5.05 -2.25 -2.89
CA VAL A 20 -5.37 -3.38 -2.00
C VAL A 20 -4.66 -4.68 -2.44
N LYS A 21 -4.42 -4.88 -3.74
CA LYS A 21 -3.68 -6.06 -4.24
C LYS A 21 -2.20 -6.05 -3.86
N PHE A 22 -1.64 -4.88 -3.56
CA PHE A 22 -0.25 -4.71 -3.09
C PHE A 22 -0.13 -4.70 -1.56
N MET A 23 -1.23 -4.78 -0.82
CA MET A 23 -1.21 -4.90 0.64
C MET A 23 -0.81 -6.32 1.07
N PRO A 24 -0.43 -6.56 2.34
CA PRO A 24 -0.12 -7.90 2.82
C PRO A 24 -1.27 -8.88 2.54
N ASN A 25 -0.96 -10.09 2.08
CA ASN A 25 -1.90 -11.11 1.60
C ASN A 25 -2.65 -10.77 0.30
N GLY A 26 -2.30 -9.65 -0.36
CA GLY A 26 -2.81 -9.30 -1.68
C GLY A 26 -2.09 -10.07 -2.79
N THR A 27 -2.78 -10.33 -3.89
CA THR A 27 -2.24 -11.17 -4.99
C THR A 27 -0.97 -10.62 -5.62
N LYS A 28 -0.78 -9.29 -5.65
CA LYS A 28 0.40 -8.64 -6.24
C LYS A 28 1.53 -8.41 -5.25
N HIS A 29 1.27 -8.56 -3.95
CA HIS A 29 2.27 -8.30 -2.92
C HIS A 29 3.43 -9.30 -3.02
N ASP A 30 3.12 -10.59 -3.05
CA ASP A 30 4.14 -11.63 -3.09
C ASP A 30 4.85 -11.67 -4.45
N ASP A 31 4.14 -11.42 -5.55
CA ASP A 31 4.73 -11.28 -6.88
C ASP A 31 5.76 -10.15 -6.92
N LEU A 32 5.41 -8.97 -6.39
CA LEU A 32 6.32 -7.83 -6.33
C LEU A 32 7.53 -8.15 -5.44
N LYS A 33 7.30 -8.71 -4.26
CA LYS A 33 8.35 -9.10 -3.32
C LYS A 33 9.32 -10.08 -3.97
N ASN A 34 8.82 -11.18 -4.55
CA ASN A 34 9.65 -12.21 -5.18
C ASN A 34 10.43 -11.66 -6.39
N SER A 35 9.79 -10.81 -7.21
CA SER A 35 10.45 -10.18 -8.36
C SER A 35 11.60 -9.29 -7.92
N ILE A 36 11.39 -8.47 -6.88
CA ILE A 36 12.42 -7.57 -6.36
C ILE A 36 13.54 -8.37 -5.70
N MET A 37 13.22 -9.36 -4.87
CA MET A 37 14.23 -10.24 -4.26
C MET A 37 15.08 -10.95 -5.32
N PHE A 38 14.47 -11.42 -6.39
CA PHE A 38 15.17 -12.04 -7.51
C PHE A 38 16.09 -11.05 -8.23
N LEU A 39 15.59 -9.86 -8.58
CA LEU A 39 16.37 -8.84 -9.31
C LEU A 39 17.53 -8.25 -8.48
N THR A 40 17.36 -8.21 -7.16
CA THR A 40 18.30 -7.59 -6.23
C THR A 40 19.22 -8.57 -5.53
N ASN A 41 19.13 -9.87 -5.85
CA ASN A 41 19.80 -10.95 -5.13
C ASN A 41 19.59 -10.91 -3.61
N ASN A 42 18.48 -10.32 -3.16
CA ASN A 42 18.17 -10.12 -1.74
C ASN A 42 19.25 -9.32 -0.97
N GLU A 43 19.96 -8.40 -1.63
CA GLU A 43 21.04 -7.60 -1.02
C GLU A 43 20.55 -6.27 -0.41
N PHE A 44 19.31 -5.86 -0.71
CA PHE A 44 18.75 -4.58 -0.29
C PHE A 44 17.47 -4.75 0.51
N CYS A 45 17.32 -3.94 1.56
CA CYS A 45 16.03 -3.79 2.22
C CYS A 45 15.13 -2.91 1.35
N VAL A 46 13.86 -3.29 1.19
CA VAL A 46 12.94 -2.60 0.27
C VAL A 46 11.69 -2.12 0.97
N ASP A 47 11.43 -0.81 0.85
CA ASP A 47 10.19 -0.18 1.26
C ASP A 47 9.24 -0.02 0.07
N LEU A 48 7.94 -0.12 0.32
CA LEU A 48 6.88 0.15 -0.63
C LEU A 48 6.03 1.34 -0.16
N TYR A 49 5.88 2.31 -1.04
CA TYR A 49 5.04 3.49 -0.88
C TYR A 49 3.97 3.49 -1.97
N LEU A 50 2.70 3.50 -1.56
CA LEU A 50 1.54 3.51 -2.46
C LEU A 50 0.82 4.85 -2.31
N LYS A 51 0.80 5.67 -3.37
CA LYS A 51 -0.05 6.86 -3.42
C LYS A 51 -1.38 6.50 -4.06
N ILE A 52 -2.39 6.34 -3.20
CA ILE A 52 -3.72 5.86 -3.56
C ILE A 52 -4.62 7.06 -3.82
N ASN A 53 -5.21 7.13 -5.00
CA ASN A 53 -6.21 8.14 -5.33
C ASN A 53 -7.47 7.89 -4.52
N TYR A 54 -8.03 8.96 -3.94
CA TYR A 54 -9.23 8.86 -3.13
C TYR A 54 -10.39 8.31 -3.95
N SER A 55 -11.10 7.32 -3.40
CA SER A 55 -12.35 6.80 -3.93
C SER A 55 -13.40 6.70 -2.82
N SER A 56 -14.67 6.63 -3.19
CA SER A 56 -15.78 6.41 -2.24
C SER A 56 -15.62 5.12 -1.45
N GLU A 57 -14.98 4.11 -2.04
CA GLU A 57 -14.64 2.83 -1.41
C GLU A 57 -13.66 2.98 -0.24
N MET A 58 -12.92 4.09 -0.13
CA MET A 58 -12.03 4.36 1.00
C MET A 58 -12.77 4.93 2.20
N LYS A 59 -14.02 5.37 2.05
CA LYS A 59 -14.81 5.92 3.15
C LYS A 59 -15.18 4.80 4.13
N PHE A 60 -14.99 5.08 5.41
CA PHE A 60 -15.45 4.24 6.50
C PHE A 60 -16.56 4.98 7.26
N VAL A 61 -17.75 4.37 7.31
CA VAL A 61 -18.92 4.90 8.00
C VAL A 61 -19.28 3.94 9.12
N LEU A 62 -19.27 4.44 10.36
CA LEU A 62 -19.68 3.68 11.53
C LEU A 62 -21.18 3.38 11.46
N GLY A 63 -21.57 2.13 11.72
CA GLY A 63 -22.97 1.71 11.76
C GLY A 63 -23.56 1.26 10.41
N GLU A 64 -22.80 1.30 9.32
CA GLU A 64 -23.23 0.78 8.02
C GLU A 64 -22.52 -0.55 7.71
N GLU A 65 -23.25 -1.66 7.65
CA GLU A 65 -22.68 -3.03 7.57
C GLU A 65 -21.70 -3.22 6.41
N ASN A 66 -21.94 -2.56 5.26
CA ASN A 66 -21.10 -2.67 4.07
C ASN A 66 -19.80 -1.85 4.14
N THR A 67 -19.70 -0.87 5.03
CA THR A 67 -18.55 0.04 5.12
C THR A 67 -17.88 0.07 6.50
N ALA A 68 -18.49 -0.59 7.50
CA ALA A 68 -18.04 -0.65 8.90
C ALA A 68 -16.88 -1.65 9.15
N LYS A 69 -16.27 -2.23 8.11
CA LYS A 69 -15.04 -3.02 8.24
C LYS A 69 -13.81 -2.11 8.10
N LEU A 70 -12.96 -2.10 9.12
CA LEU A 70 -11.65 -1.45 9.05
C LEU A 70 -10.76 -2.24 8.09
N GLY A 71 -10.36 -1.58 7.01
CA GLY A 71 -9.50 -2.14 5.97
C GLY A 71 -8.35 -1.20 5.65
N TRP A 72 -7.45 -1.65 4.79
CA TRP A 72 -6.29 -0.86 4.35
C TRP A 72 -6.73 0.49 3.79
N ALA A 73 -6.02 1.56 4.18
CA ALA A 73 -6.21 2.91 3.66
C ALA A 73 -7.64 3.51 3.82
N LYS A 74 -8.51 2.89 4.64
CA LYS A 74 -9.83 3.41 4.97
C LYS A 74 -9.71 4.69 5.78
N ILE A 75 -10.60 5.65 5.51
CA ILE A 75 -10.58 6.97 6.15
C ILE A 75 -11.91 7.23 6.84
N LEU A 76 -11.82 7.62 8.12
CA LEU A 76 -12.97 7.99 8.94
C LEU A 76 -13.39 9.43 8.65
N GLY A 77 -14.69 9.65 8.45
CA GLY A 77 -15.25 10.99 8.24
C GLY A 77 -15.13 11.51 6.80
N ASN A 78 -15.28 12.83 6.64
CA ASN A 78 -15.23 13.48 5.33
C ASN A 78 -13.85 14.11 5.13
N THR A 79 -13.11 13.70 4.11
CA THR A 79 -11.78 14.28 3.84
C THR A 79 -11.74 14.99 2.50
N GLN A 80 -11.18 16.19 2.50
CA GLN A 80 -10.91 16.96 1.27
C GLN A 80 -9.64 16.47 0.55
N LYS A 81 -8.97 15.43 1.05
CA LYS A 81 -7.72 14.94 0.48
C LYS A 81 -8.00 14.12 -0.78
N LYS A 82 -7.34 14.48 -1.87
CA LYS A 82 -7.46 13.79 -3.16
C LYS A 82 -6.75 12.44 -3.21
N TYR A 83 -5.87 12.15 -2.24
CA TYR A 83 -5.12 10.91 -2.16
C TYR A 83 -4.68 10.62 -0.72
N THR A 84 -4.28 9.38 -0.47
CA THR A 84 -3.54 8.97 0.74
C THR A 84 -2.25 8.25 0.36
N ILE A 85 -1.25 8.27 1.23
CA ILE A 85 -0.01 7.50 1.04
C ILE A 85 0.02 6.41 2.10
N VAL A 86 0.17 5.17 1.66
CA VAL A 86 0.43 4.02 2.53
C VAL A 86 1.89 3.64 2.40
N TYR A 87 2.50 3.32 3.53
CA TYR A 87 3.87 2.85 3.64
C TYR A 87 3.88 1.45 4.26
N MET A 88 4.73 0.58 3.73
CA MET A 88 4.99 -0.76 4.27
C MET A 88 6.39 -1.24 3.88
N LYS A 89 6.96 -2.15 4.68
CA LYS A 89 8.18 -2.87 4.33
C LYS A 89 7.83 -4.06 3.44
N LEU A 90 8.56 -4.23 2.34
CA LEU A 90 8.33 -5.31 1.38
C LEU A 90 9.24 -6.52 1.67
N CYS A 91 10.53 -6.29 1.89
CA CYS A 91 11.49 -7.29 2.34
C CYS A 91 12.66 -6.64 3.12
N GLU A 92 13.26 -7.41 4.02
CA GLU A 92 14.44 -7.06 4.80
C GLU A 92 15.57 -8.05 4.52
#